data_AF-A0A939BQI1-F1
#
_entry.id   AF-A0A939BQI1-F1
#
_cell.length_a   1.000
_cell.length_b   1.000
_cell.length_c   1.000
_cell.angle_alpha   90.00
_cell.angle_beta   90.00
_cell.angle_gamma   90.00
#
_symmetry.space_group_name_H-M   'P 1'
#
loop_
_entity.id
_entity.type
_entity.pdbx_description
1 polymer ?
#
loop_
_entity_poly.entity_id
_entity_poly.type
_entity_poly.pdbx_seq_one_letter_code
_entity_poly.pdbx_strand_id
1 'polypeptide(L)' 'MRYLSDQMLVEVYQRAVDLQLDNEFIQLLFEEMKRRAIATDRIVV' A
#
# COMPACT_ATOMS: atom_id res chain seq x y z
N MET A 1 -8.28 -5.61 -5.21
CA MET A 1 -8.38 -4.61 -4.12
C MET A 1 -9.63 -3.72 -4.15
N ARG A 2 -10.63 -3.92 -5.03
CA ARG A 2 -11.79 -3.00 -5.17
C ARG A 2 -12.68 -2.84 -3.92
N TYR A 3 -12.56 -3.72 -2.93
CA TYR A 3 -13.31 -3.67 -1.66
C TYR A 3 -12.50 -3.19 -0.46
N LEU A 4 -11.20 -2.92 -0.64
CA LEU A 4 -10.37 -2.29 0.38
C LEU A 4 -10.67 -0.80 0.39
N SER A 5 -11.00 -0.25 1.56
CA SER A 5 -10.99 1.19 1.78
C SER A 5 -9.55 1.71 1.70
N ASP A 6 -9.39 3.00 1.43
CA ASP A 6 -8.07 3.61 1.30
C ASP A 6 -7.24 3.48 2.58
N GLN A 7 -7.89 3.61 3.75
CA GLN A 7 -7.24 3.41 5.05
C GLN A 7 -6.70 1.98 5.21
N MET A 8 -7.50 0.98 4.85
CA MET A 8 -7.09 -0.42 4.97
C MET A 8 -6.00 -0.78 3.94
N LEU A 9 -6.02 -0.15 2.76
CA LEU A 9 -4.97 -0.32 1.76
C LEU A 9 -3.61 0.19 2.27
N VAL A 10 -3.59 1.37 2.91
CA VAL A 10 -2.39 1.92 3.57
C VAL A 10 -1.89 1.00 4.68
N GLU A 11 -2.79 0.50 5.53
CA GLU A 11 -2.42 -0.41 6.63
C GLU A 11 -1.82 -1.73 6.13
N VAL A 12 -2.39 -2.29 5.06
CA VAL A 12 -1.86 -3.51 4.43
C VAL A 12 -0.51 -3.25 3.77
N TYR A 13 -0.33 -2.12 3.09
CA TYR A 13 0.97 -1.72 2.55
C TYR A 13 2.03 -1.62 3.64
N GLN A 14 1.75 -0.90 4.73
CA GLN A 14 2.68 -0.74 5.83
C GLN A 14 3.08 -2.10 6.44
N ARG A 15 2.09 -2.95 6.73
CA ARG A 15 2.36 -4.30 7.25
C ARG A 15 3.16 -5.17 6.28
N ALA A 16 2.90 -5.06 4.97
CA ALA A 16 3.62 -5.82 3.97
C ALA A 16 5.10 -5.42 3.91
N VAL A 17 5.39 -4.13 4.05
CA VAL A 17 6.76 -3.60 4.16
C VAL A 17 7.41 -4.06 5.47
N ASP A 18 6.73 -3.89 6.61
CA ASP A 18 7.26 -4.26 7.94
C ASP A 18 7.58 -5.76 8.05
N LEU A 19 6.76 -6.61 7.44
CA LEU A 19 6.94 -8.06 7.40
C LEU A 19 7.90 -8.52 6.30
N GLN A 20 8.44 -7.60 5.50
CA GLN A 20 9.31 -7.90 4.36
C GLN A 20 8.69 -8.96 3.43
N LEU A 21 7.41 -8.78 3.11
CA LEU A 21 6.72 -9.64 2.15
C LEU A 21 7.33 -9.45 0.74
N ASP A 22 6.88 -10.30 -0.18
CA ASP A 22 7.35 -10.28 -1.55
C ASP A 22 7.25 -8.88 -2.19
N ASN A 23 8.33 -8.47 -2.87
CA ASN A 23 8.44 -7.15 -3.48
C ASN A 23 7.38 -6.91 -4.56
N GLU A 24 6.97 -7.95 -5.30
CA GLU A 24 5.93 -7.84 -6.33
C GLU A 24 4.57 -7.53 -5.68
N PHE A 25 4.30 -8.10 -4.51
CA PHE A 25 3.10 -7.80 -3.72
C PHE A 25 3.10 -6.37 -3.18
N ILE A 26 4.23 -5.92 -2.63
CA ILE A 26 4.40 -4.54 -2.14
C ILE A 26 4.22 -3.54 -3.30
N GLN A 27 4.79 -3.84 -4.47
CA GLN A 27 4.64 -2.99 -5.66
C GLN A 27 3.19 -2.93 -6.12
N LEU A 28 2.46 -4.05 -6.09
CA LEU A 28 1.05 -4.10 -6.47
C LEU A 28 0.17 -3.24 -5.55
N LEU A 29 0.46 -3.23 -4.25
CA LEU A 29 -0.20 -2.35 -3.27
C LEU A 29 0.10 -0.88 -3.57
N PHE A 30 1.38 -0.56 -3.83
CA PHE A 30 1.82 0.79 -4.14
C PHE A 30 1.15 1.34 -5.41
N GLU A 31 1.10 0.56 -6.49
CA GLU A 31 0.44 0.97 -7.73
C GLU A 31 -1.06 1.19 -7.54
N GLU A 32 -1.74 0.37 -6.73
CA GLU A 32 -3.15 0.58 -6.42
C GLU A 32 -3.37 1.85 -5.58
N MET A 33 -2.47 2.16 -4.64
CA MET A 33 -2.51 3.41 -3.86
C MET A 33 -2.29 4.64 -4.76
N LYS A 34 -1.32 4.56 -5.68
CA LYS A 34 -1.05 5.59 -6.69
C LYS A 34 -2.24 5.80 -7.63
N ARG A 35 -2.87 4.70 -8.09
CA ARG A 35 -4.07 4.73 -8.95
C ARG A 35 -5.25 5.46 -8.28
N ARG A 36 -5.36 5.37 -6.95
CA ARG A 36 -6.41 6.03 -6.16
C ARG A 36 -6.04 7.42 -5.66
N ALA A 37 -4.83 7.90 -5.99
CA ALA A 37 -4.28 9.16 -5.49
C ALA A 37 -4.31 9.27 -3.95
N ILE A 38 -4.08 8.16 -3.24
CA ILE A 38 -3.98 8.17 -1.79
C ILE A 38 -2.70 8.92 -1.42
N ALA A 39 -2.86 10.06 -0.75
CA ALA A 39 -1.75 10.91 -0.33
C ALA A 39 -0.77 10.11 0.54
N THR A 40 0.35 9.75 -0.07
CA THR A 40 1.42 8.92 0.53
C THR A 40 2.50 9.77 1.18
N ASP A 41 2.29 11.08 1.27
CA ASP A 41 3.24 12.14 1.65
C ASP A 41 3.80 12.01 3.09
N ARG A 42 3.37 10.97 3.82
CA ARG A 42 3.84 10.62 5.17
C ARG A 42 4.38 9.21 5.31
N ILE A 43 4.36 8.41 4.24
CA ILE A 43 4.93 7.07 4.28
C ILE A 43 6.42 7.22 3.96
N VAL A 44 7.18 7.45 5.02
CA VAL A 44 8.64 7.46 4.98
C VAL A 44 9.08 6.02 4.63
N VAL A 45 9.69 5.87 3.45
CA VAL A 45 10.40 4.65 3.03
C VAL A 45 11.79 4.66 3.64
#